data_AF-A0A6J8C4X4-F1
#
_entry.id   AF-A0A6J8C4X4-F1
#
_cell.length_a   1.000
_cell.length_b   1.000
_cell.length_c   1.000
_cell.angle_alpha   90.00
_cell.angle_beta   90.00
_cell.angle_gamma   90.00
#
_symmetry.space_group_name_H-M   'P 1'
#
loop_
_entity.id
_entity.type
_entity.pdbx_description
1 polymer ?
#
loop_
_entity_poly.entity_id
_entity_poly.type
_entity_poly.pdbx_seq_one_letter_code
_entity_poly.pdbx_strand_id
1 'polypeptide(L)'
;MMYIDVVKCEGESNTIFNAMGNPFNSLQRKGKDTIFNFENNEQSQSDEELSQIDEDLTAKCINQEPPSKKPRFKELPSKEEIEKLALARTEPRTNQQTVWGVKLLRGWLTENKYSSSFEELDETILNDRLCYFYASLQTKQGTDYSKSALVGIRSAISRHITGPPYNREINIITDKLFMPSNHVITGMMKKIEKEGKDITVHKKAVAEGDIKKLYSSGIFSTDPSNSPK
;
A
#
# COMPACT_ATOMS: atom_id res chain seq x y z
N MET A 1 40.41 0.69 47.42
CA MET A 1 38.98 0.82 47.78
C MET A 1 38.51 2.13 47.17
N MET A 2 38.06 2.10 45.91
CA MET A 2 37.66 3.30 45.16
C MET A 2 36.13 3.36 45.11
N TYR A 3 35.60 4.47 45.60
CA TYR A 3 34.18 4.83 45.57
C TYR A 3 33.73 5.02 44.12
N ILE A 4 32.59 4.43 43.76
CA ILE A 4 31.89 4.69 42.50
C ILE A 4 30.66 5.53 42.86
N ASP A 5 30.63 6.77 42.37
CA ASP A 5 29.50 7.68 42.50
C ASP A 5 28.30 7.17 41.69
N VAL A 6 27.21 6.91 42.39
CA VAL A 6 25.89 6.62 41.84
C VAL A 6 25.20 7.96 41.58
N VAL A 7 25.21 8.42 40.33
CA VAL A 7 24.40 9.57 39.93
C VAL A 7 22.97 9.12 39.72
N LYS A 8 22.14 9.45 40.71
CA LYS A 8 20.68 9.30 40.74
C LYS A 8 20.06 10.52 40.02
N CYS A 9 19.48 10.33 38.84
CA CYS A 9 18.66 11.35 38.19
C CYS A 9 17.19 10.93 38.27
N GLU A 10 16.51 11.35 39.35
CA GLU A 10 15.06 11.40 39.42
C GLU A 10 14.61 12.70 38.74
N GLY A 11 13.95 12.56 37.60
CA GLY A 11 13.37 13.67 36.83
C GLY A 11 11.86 13.51 36.79
N GLU A 12 11.20 14.36 37.56
CA GLU A 12 9.76 14.61 37.56
C GLU A 12 9.27 15.02 36.17
N SER A 13 8.15 14.45 35.70
CA SER A 13 7.18 15.10 34.79
C SER A 13 6.02 14.14 34.51
N ASN A 14 4.96 14.22 35.32
CA ASN A 14 3.66 13.63 35.00
C ASN A 14 2.55 14.57 35.47
N THR A 15 2.08 15.43 34.56
CA THR A 15 0.67 15.86 34.42
C THR A 15 0.58 16.99 33.39
N ILE A 16 0.21 16.67 32.15
CA ILE A 16 -0.77 17.45 31.36
C ILE A 16 -1.55 16.45 30.51
N PHE A 17 -2.72 16.05 31.01
CA PHE A 17 -3.75 15.31 30.30
C PHE A 17 -4.88 16.31 30.06
N ASN A 18 -5.04 16.81 28.81
CA ASN A 18 -6.33 17.03 28.16
C ASN A 18 -6.29 17.96 26.93
N ALA A 19 -7.17 17.59 26.00
CA ALA A 19 -7.95 18.45 25.10
C ALA A 19 -7.29 19.04 23.84
N MET A 20 -7.29 18.26 22.76
CA MET A 20 -7.74 18.65 21.40
C MET A 20 -8.19 17.33 20.72
N GLY A 21 -9.46 17.09 20.40
CA GLY A 21 -10.31 17.87 19.50
C GLY A 21 -10.38 17.14 18.15
N ASN A 22 -11.11 16.02 18.10
CA ASN A 22 -11.25 15.16 16.91
C ASN A 22 -12.38 15.69 16.01
N PRO A 23 -12.14 16.22 14.80
CA PRO A 23 -13.18 16.88 14.03
C PRO A 23 -13.53 16.07 12.77
N PHE A 24 -14.25 14.96 12.92
CA PHE A 24 -14.98 14.38 11.77
C PHE A 24 -16.03 13.36 12.22
N ASN A 25 -17.22 13.84 12.62
CA ASN A 25 -18.45 13.07 12.52
C ASN A 25 -19.67 13.97 12.69
N SER A 26 -20.23 14.41 11.57
CA SER A 26 -21.51 15.11 11.52
C SER A 26 -22.31 14.64 10.31
N LEU A 27 -23.11 13.59 10.48
CA LEU A 27 -24.27 13.33 9.63
C LEU A 27 -25.25 12.39 10.35
N GLN A 28 -26.02 12.97 11.28
CA GLN A 28 -27.32 12.42 11.66
C GLN A 28 -28.29 12.64 10.50
N ARG A 29 -28.91 11.56 9.99
CA ARG A 29 -30.18 11.64 9.28
C ARG A 29 -31.29 11.15 10.21
N LYS A 30 -32.26 12.04 10.39
CA LYS A 30 -33.52 11.88 11.13
C LYS A 30 -34.36 10.76 10.52
N GLY A 31 -35.06 10.01 11.37
CA GLY A 31 -35.93 8.91 11.00
C GLY A 31 -37.20 9.32 10.26
N LYS A 32 -37.95 8.30 9.85
CA LYS A 32 -39.40 8.29 9.64
C LYS A 32 -39.85 6.83 9.52
N ASP A 33 -40.56 6.38 10.55
CA ASP A 33 -41.35 5.16 10.53
C ASP A 33 -42.56 5.35 9.62
N THR A 34 -42.96 4.32 8.89
CA THR A 34 -44.36 4.11 8.48
C THR A 34 -44.53 2.66 8.03
N ILE A 35 -45.16 1.88 8.92
CA ILE A 35 -45.87 0.64 8.57
C ILE A 35 -47.28 1.05 8.15
N PHE A 36 -47.75 0.59 7.00
CA PHE A 36 -49.18 0.40 6.78
C PHE A 36 -49.41 -0.80 5.87
N ASN A 37 -50.05 -1.82 6.44
CA ASN A 37 -50.51 -3.04 5.79
C ASN A 37 -51.69 -2.73 4.87
N PHE A 38 -51.82 -3.48 3.77
CA PHE A 38 -53.12 -3.68 3.13
C PHE A 38 -53.19 -5.08 2.51
N GLU A 39 -54.00 -5.94 3.13
CA GLU A 39 -54.42 -7.24 2.60
C GLU A 39 -55.49 -7.06 1.52
N ASN A 40 -55.31 -7.83 0.44
CA ASN A 40 -56.27 -8.54 -0.41
C ASN A 40 -57.74 -8.05 -0.48
N ASN A 41 -58.24 -7.84 -1.69
CA ASN A 41 -59.37 -8.63 -2.23
C ASN A 41 -59.54 -8.37 -3.75
N GLU A 42 -59.23 -9.37 -4.58
CA GLU A 42 -59.64 -9.43 -5.99
C GLU A 42 -61.04 -10.04 -6.06
N GLN A 43 -61.93 -9.45 -6.86
CA GLN A 43 -63.25 -9.99 -7.14
C GLN A 43 -63.49 -10.05 -8.65
N SER A 44 -63.79 -11.27 -9.10
CA SER A 44 -64.62 -11.67 -10.26
C SER A 44 -64.09 -11.31 -11.66
N GLN A 45 -63.60 -12.25 -12.48
CA GLN A 45 -64.19 -13.45 -13.10
C GLN A 45 -65.13 -13.17 -14.28
N SER A 46 -64.78 -13.82 -15.41
CA SER A 46 -65.56 -14.18 -16.62
C SER A 46 -66.05 -13.07 -17.55
N ASP A 47 -66.14 -13.20 -18.86
CA ASP A 47 -65.64 -14.15 -19.89
C ASP A 47 -66.14 -13.49 -21.23
N GLU A 48 -65.30 -13.45 -22.27
CA GLU A 48 -65.60 -14.04 -23.59
C GLU A 48 -66.16 -13.10 -24.68
N GLU A 49 -65.35 -13.00 -25.74
CA GLU A 49 -65.62 -12.68 -27.15
C GLU A 49 -66.25 -11.33 -27.57
N LEU A 50 -65.52 -10.59 -28.43
CA LEU A 50 -65.92 -10.41 -29.83
C LEU A 50 -64.82 -9.71 -30.66
N SER A 51 -64.71 -10.19 -31.89
CA SER A 51 -63.60 -10.09 -32.82
C SER A 51 -63.59 -8.85 -33.72
N GLN A 52 -62.37 -8.52 -34.16
CA GLN A 52 -61.98 -7.82 -35.41
C GLN A 52 -62.15 -6.29 -35.47
N ILE A 53 -61.01 -5.58 -35.51
CA ILE A 53 -60.56 -4.77 -36.66
C ILE A 53 -59.02 -4.73 -36.59
N ASP A 54 -58.36 -5.26 -37.64
CA ASP A 54 -56.94 -5.03 -37.92
C ASP A 54 -56.80 -3.63 -38.55
N GLU A 55 -56.06 -2.72 -37.90
CA GLU A 55 -55.55 -1.51 -38.57
C GLU A 55 -54.24 -1.04 -37.90
N ASP A 56 -53.16 -1.70 -38.33
CA ASP A 56 -51.92 -1.05 -38.80
C ASP A 56 -51.00 -0.26 -37.85
N LEU A 57 -51.12 -0.34 -36.51
CA LEU A 57 -50.15 0.35 -35.63
C LEU A 57 -49.94 -0.37 -34.29
N THR A 58 -49.18 -1.46 -34.24
CA THR A 58 -48.37 -1.84 -33.04
C THR A 58 -47.40 -3.01 -33.26
N ALA A 59 -46.84 -3.20 -34.45
CA ALA A 59 -45.68 -4.08 -34.62
C ALA A 59 -44.39 -3.40 -34.15
N LYS A 60 -44.22 -3.14 -32.83
CA LYS A 60 -42.89 -2.84 -32.25
C LYS A 60 -42.78 -2.85 -30.71
N CYS A 61 -43.26 -3.90 -30.04
CA CYS A 61 -42.84 -4.18 -28.68
C CYS A 61 -42.06 -5.49 -28.63
N ILE A 62 -40.77 -5.33 -28.89
CA ILE A 62 -39.70 -6.31 -28.69
C ILE A 62 -39.79 -6.82 -27.26
N ASN A 63 -39.86 -8.14 -27.09
CA ASN A 63 -39.55 -8.81 -25.83
C ASN A 63 -38.12 -8.40 -25.39
N GLN A 64 -38.01 -7.45 -24.47
CA GLN A 64 -36.83 -7.29 -23.64
C GLN A 64 -37.26 -7.50 -22.20
N GLU A 65 -36.96 -8.70 -21.69
CA GLU A 65 -36.77 -8.90 -20.26
C GLU A 65 -35.84 -7.78 -19.74
N PRO A 66 -36.20 -7.09 -18.66
CA PRO A 66 -35.37 -6.02 -18.12
C PRO A 66 -33.99 -6.60 -17.75
N PRO A 67 -32.87 -5.92 -18.06
CA PRO A 67 -31.54 -6.43 -17.78
C PRO A 67 -31.38 -6.63 -16.27
N SER A 68 -31.42 -7.90 -15.84
CA SER A 68 -31.11 -8.30 -14.48
C SER A 68 -29.69 -7.82 -14.17
N LYS A 69 -29.60 -6.84 -13.27
CA LYS A 69 -28.33 -6.26 -12.83
C LYS A 69 -27.52 -7.37 -12.18
N LYS A 70 -26.36 -7.71 -12.77
CA LYS A 70 -25.44 -8.67 -12.16
C LYS A 70 -25.13 -8.26 -10.72
N PRO A 71 -25.07 -9.20 -9.76
CA PRO A 71 -24.74 -8.88 -8.39
C PRO A 71 -23.36 -8.21 -8.32
N ARG A 72 -23.19 -7.30 -7.35
CA ARG A 72 -21.94 -6.56 -7.14
C ARG A 72 -20.73 -7.48 -6.92
N PHE A 73 -20.95 -8.65 -6.33
CA PHE A 73 -19.90 -9.61 -5.99
C PHE A 73 -20.00 -10.85 -6.88
N LYS A 74 -18.84 -11.40 -7.24
CA LYS A 74 -18.72 -12.69 -7.93
C LYS A 74 -18.98 -13.84 -6.94
N GLU A 75 -19.12 -15.04 -7.47
CA GLU A 75 -19.12 -16.27 -6.67
C GLU A 75 -17.86 -16.36 -5.80
N LEU A 76 -17.98 -17.03 -4.66
CA LEU A 76 -16.90 -17.15 -3.70
C LEU A 76 -15.70 -17.86 -4.35
N PRO A 77 -14.50 -17.24 -4.35
CA PRO A 77 -13.33 -17.86 -4.91
C PRO A 77 -12.91 -19.09 -4.09
N SER A 78 -12.30 -20.07 -4.75
CA SER A 78 -11.73 -21.23 -4.09
C SER A 78 -10.56 -20.82 -3.19
N LYS A 79 -10.29 -21.59 -2.12
CA LYS A 79 -9.14 -21.38 -1.22
C LYS A 79 -7.82 -21.29 -2.00
N GLU A 80 -7.66 -22.08 -3.05
CA GLU A 80 -6.48 -22.06 -3.91
C GLU A 80 -6.35 -20.76 -4.72
N GLU A 81 -7.45 -20.16 -5.15
CA GLU A 81 -7.43 -18.88 -5.87
C GLU A 81 -7.05 -17.75 -4.93
N ILE A 82 -7.53 -17.77 -3.68
CA ILE A 82 -7.16 -16.84 -2.63
C ILE A 82 -5.65 -16.93 -2.35
N GLU A 83 -5.10 -18.15 -2.27
CA GLU A 83 -3.67 -18.37 -2.06
C GLU A 83 -2.83 -17.89 -3.25
N LYS A 84 -3.25 -18.20 -4.49
CA LYS A 84 -2.59 -17.69 -5.71
C LYS A 84 -2.59 -16.16 -5.75
N LEU A 85 -3.68 -15.52 -5.38
CA LEU A 85 -3.77 -14.06 -5.27
C LEU A 85 -2.86 -13.52 -4.16
N ALA A 86 -2.78 -14.21 -3.02
CA ALA A 86 -1.90 -13.84 -1.92
C ALA A 86 -0.41 -13.96 -2.29
N LEU A 87 -0.03 -14.98 -3.07
CA LEU A 87 1.32 -15.15 -3.59
C LEU A 87 1.66 -14.13 -4.68
N ALA A 88 0.71 -13.85 -5.58
CA ALA A 88 0.83 -12.84 -6.63
C ALA A 88 0.90 -11.39 -6.09
N ARG A 89 0.66 -11.19 -4.78
CA ARG A 89 0.78 -9.89 -4.10
C ARG A 89 2.11 -9.20 -4.37
N THR A 90 3.19 -9.97 -4.50
CA THR A 90 4.55 -9.40 -4.56
C THR A 90 5.08 -9.38 -5.98
N GLU A 91 5.26 -8.18 -6.52
CA GLU A 91 5.84 -7.95 -7.85
C GLU A 91 7.30 -8.44 -7.92
N PRO A 92 7.75 -8.98 -9.07
CA PRO A 92 9.16 -9.37 -9.29
C PRO A 92 10.20 -8.29 -8.92
N ARG A 93 9.94 -7.02 -9.25
CA ARG A 93 10.84 -5.91 -8.89
C ARG A 93 10.92 -5.70 -7.38
N THR A 94 9.80 -5.88 -6.69
CA THR A 94 9.72 -5.77 -5.23
C THR A 94 10.44 -6.94 -4.55
N ASN A 95 10.42 -8.14 -5.15
CA ASN A 95 11.24 -9.26 -4.71
C ASN A 95 12.73 -8.96 -4.81
N GLN A 96 13.19 -8.39 -5.94
CA GLN A 96 14.59 -7.99 -6.10
C GLN A 96 15.02 -6.95 -5.05
N GLN A 97 14.18 -5.96 -4.77
CA GLN A 97 14.42 -4.99 -3.70
C GLN A 97 14.50 -5.65 -2.33
N THR A 98 13.65 -6.65 -2.09
CA THR A 98 13.64 -7.43 -0.84
C THR A 98 14.96 -8.20 -0.67
N VAL A 99 15.38 -8.95 -1.68
CA VAL A 99 16.66 -9.68 -1.70
C VAL A 99 17.84 -8.73 -1.50
N TRP A 100 17.83 -7.57 -2.14
CA TRP A 100 18.89 -6.58 -2.01
C TRP A 100 18.99 -6.01 -0.58
N GLY A 101 17.87 -5.59 0.02
CA GLY A 101 17.85 -5.07 1.39
C GLY A 101 18.31 -6.12 2.42
N VAL A 102 17.88 -7.37 2.27
CA VAL A 102 18.30 -8.50 3.11
C VAL A 102 19.79 -8.77 2.97
N LYS A 103 20.31 -8.74 1.74
CA LYS A 103 21.75 -8.91 1.48
C LYS A 103 22.58 -7.85 2.20
N LEU A 104 22.10 -6.60 2.22
CA LEU A 104 22.79 -5.51 2.89
C LEU A 104 22.84 -5.72 4.41
N LEU A 105 21.71 -6.10 5.02
CA LEU A 105 21.65 -6.38 6.45
C LEU A 105 22.53 -7.59 6.83
N ARG A 106 22.46 -8.69 6.08
CA ARG A 106 23.31 -9.87 6.32
C ARG A 106 24.80 -9.57 6.17
N GLY A 107 25.17 -8.76 5.17
CA GLY A 107 26.54 -8.30 4.98
C GLY A 107 27.02 -7.53 6.21
N TRP A 108 26.24 -6.54 6.64
CA TRP A 108 26.55 -5.74 7.82
C TRP A 108 26.66 -6.58 9.11
N LEU A 109 25.75 -7.53 9.32
CA LEU A 109 25.81 -8.43 10.47
C LEU A 109 27.11 -9.24 10.47
N THR A 110 27.51 -9.76 9.30
CA THR A 110 28.74 -10.54 9.15
C THR A 110 29.98 -9.68 9.41
N GLU A 111 30.01 -8.45 8.91
CA GLU A 111 31.10 -7.48 9.14
C GLU A 111 31.25 -7.14 10.64
N ASN A 112 30.14 -7.05 11.37
CA ASN A 112 30.12 -6.76 12.80
C ASN A 112 30.19 -8.02 13.68
N LYS A 113 30.54 -9.18 13.11
CA LYS A 113 30.69 -10.47 13.81
C LYS A 113 29.42 -10.96 14.52
N TYR A 114 28.25 -10.59 14.00
CA TYR A 114 26.97 -11.12 14.44
C TYR A 114 26.54 -12.32 13.58
N SER A 115 25.57 -13.09 14.08
CA SER A 115 24.91 -14.12 13.27
C SER A 115 24.21 -13.47 12.07
N SER A 116 24.37 -14.07 10.89
CA SER A 116 23.69 -13.65 9.67
C SER A 116 22.20 -14.01 9.66
N SER A 117 21.78 -14.89 10.56
CA SER A 117 20.39 -15.34 10.71
C SER A 117 19.66 -14.40 11.67
N PHE A 118 19.21 -13.26 11.16
CA PHE A 118 18.50 -12.25 11.95
C PHE A 118 17.02 -12.60 12.15
N GLU A 119 16.52 -13.58 11.40
CA GLU A 119 15.12 -14.00 11.41
C GLU A 119 14.74 -14.71 12.72
N GLU A 120 15.72 -15.33 13.39
CA GLU A 120 15.54 -16.06 14.66
C GLU A 120 15.80 -15.17 15.90
N LEU A 121 16.23 -13.92 15.69
CA LEU A 121 16.57 -13.03 16.81
C LEU A 121 15.32 -12.58 17.57
N ASP A 122 15.51 -12.37 18.87
CA ASP A 122 14.55 -11.67 19.71
C ASP A 122 14.29 -10.25 19.18
N GLU A 123 13.07 -9.75 19.34
CA GLU A 123 12.65 -8.45 18.82
C GLU A 123 13.45 -7.29 19.40
N THR A 124 13.84 -7.38 20.68
CA THR A 124 14.65 -6.34 21.34
C THR A 124 16.05 -6.27 20.76
N ILE A 125 16.69 -7.44 20.60
CA ILE A 125 18.02 -7.57 20.00
C ILE A 125 17.96 -7.13 18.53
N LEU A 126 16.93 -7.53 17.80
CA LEU A 126 16.74 -7.13 16.41
C LEU A 126 16.60 -5.60 16.29
N ASN A 127 15.80 -4.96 17.14
CA ASN A 127 15.69 -3.50 17.16
C ASN A 127 17.04 -2.82 17.41
N ASP A 128 17.82 -3.31 18.38
CA ASP A 128 19.15 -2.74 18.67
C ASP A 128 20.08 -2.88 17.47
N ARG A 129 20.11 -4.05 16.82
CA ARG A 129 20.90 -4.26 15.59
C ARG A 129 20.44 -3.32 14.48
N LEU A 130 19.15 -3.10 14.32
CA LEU A 130 18.61 -2.18 13.33
C LEU A 130 19.01 -0.72 13.61
N CYS A 131 19.08 -0.30 14.87
CA CYS A 131 19.59 1.04 15.24
C CYS A 131 21.02 1.25 14.72
N TYR A 132 21.94 0.34 15.04
CA TYR A 132 23.33 0.44 14.59
C TYR A 132 23.46 0.30 13.07
N PHE A 133 22.68 -0.59 12.47
CA PHE A 133 22.63 -0.79 11.03
C PHE A 133 22.24 0.49 10.29
N TYR A 134 21.12 1.13 10.66
CA TYR A 134 20.68 2.36 10.00
C TYR A 134 21.65 3.53 10.20
N ALA A 135 22.31 3.61 11.35
CA ALA A 135 23.29 4.65 11.64
C ALA A 135 24.61 4.50 10.86
N SER A 136 24.99 3.26 10.51
CA SER A 136 26.23 2.95 9.81
C SER A 136 26.05 2.71 8.29
N LEU A 137 24.83 2.90 7.79
CA LEU A 137 24.48 2.57 6.42
C LEU A 137 25.10 3.54 5.40
N GLN A 138 26.01 3.04 4.55
CA GLN A 138 26.67 3.85 3.52
C GLN A 138 26.83 3.08 2.21
N THR A 139 26.98 3.81 1.10
CA THR A 139 27.36 3.22 -0.19
C THR A 139 28.82 2.78 -0.17
N LYS A 140 29.23 2.01 -1.18
CA LYS A 140 30.64 1.61 -1.35
C LYS A 140 31.62 2.79 -1.48
N GLN A 141 31.11 3.98 -1.80
CA GLN A 141 31.89 5.21 -1.93
C GLN A 141 31.94 6.01 -0.61
N GLY A 142 31.37 5.47 0.48
CA GLY A 142 31.27 6.16 1.77
C GLY A 142 30.23 7.28 1.81
N THR A 143 29.36 7.38 0.81
CA THR A 143 28.27 8.36 0.80
C THR A 143 26.99 7.79 1.42
N ASP A 144 26.20 8.66 2.04
CA ASP A 144 24.89 8.29 2.59
C ASP A 144 23.92 7.89 1.47
N TYR A 145 23.07 6.89 1.73
CA TYR A 145 22.00 6.50 0.80
C TYR A 145 20.94 7.60 0.66
N SER A 146 20.21 7.62 -0.45
CA SER A 146 19.03 8.50 -0.59
C SER A 146 17.91 8.08 0.36
N LYS A 147 17.00 9.00 0.68
CA LYS A 147 15.84 8.68 1.52
C LYS A 147 14.99 7.55 0.96
N SER A 148 14.75 7.57 -0.34
CA SER A 148 13.96 6.53 -1.02
C SER A 148 14.61 5.16 -0.89
N ALA A 149 15.95 5.09 -0.93
CA ALA A 149 16.68 3.85 -0.67
C ALA A 149 16.53 3.41 0.78
N LEU A 150 16.65 4.29 1.77
CA LEU A 150 16.44 3.96 3.19
C LEU A 150 15.03 3.40 3.47
N VAL A 151 14.00 4.05 2.92
CA VAL A 151 12.61 3.56 3.00
C VAL A 151 12.46 2.19 2.32
N GLY A 152 13.10 2.02 1.16
CA GLY A 152 13.12 0.76 0.41
C GLY A 152 13.76 -0.39 1.20
N ILE A 153 14.91 -0.13 1.85
CA ILE A 153 15.62 -1.11 2.69
C ILE A 153 14.77 -1.51 3.89
N ARG A 154 14.20 -0.54 4.62
CA ARG A 154 13.32 -0.84 5.75
C ARG A 154 12.15 -1.72 5.34
N SER A 155 11.51 -1.37 4.22
CA SER A 155 10.38 -2.14 3.68
C SER A 155 10.81 -3.53 3.21
N ALA A 156 12.00 -3.66 2.63
CA ALA A 156 12.58 -4.94 2.25
C ALA A 156 12.77 -5.87 3.46
N ILE A 157 13.35 -5.36 4.54
CA ILE A 157 13.56 -6.15 5.77
C ILE A 157 12.22 -6.56 6.37
N SER A 158 11.25 -5.63 6.48
CA SER A 158 9.92 -5.93 6.99
C SER A 158 9.20 -7.00 6.16
N ARG A 159 9.24 -6.91 4.82
CA ARG A 159 8.65 -7.93 3.94
C ARG A 159 9.31 -9.30 4.06
N HIS A 160 10.63 -9.35 4.22
CA HIS A 160 11.37 -10.60 4.36
C HIS A 160 10.99 -11.35 5.64
N ILE A 161 10.81 -10.63 6.73
CA ILE A 161 10.46 -11.20 8.04
C ILE A 161 8.99 -11.63 8.12
N THR A 162 8.09 -10.80 7.59
CA THR A 162 6.64 -11.07 7.58
C THR A 162 6.21 -12.01 6.46
N GLY A 163 7.04 -12.18 5.43
CA GLY A 163 6.78 -13.05 4.30
C GLY A 163 7.26 -14.49 4.52
N PRO A 164 6.89 -15.40 3.61
CA PRO A 164 7.44 -16.75 3.58
C PRO A 164 8.97 -16.71 3.39
N PRO A 165 9.74 -17.58 4.07
CA PRO A 165 9.29 -18.72 4.86
C PRO A 165 9.01 -18.43 6.35
N TYR A 166 9.39 -17.26 6.87
CA TYR A 166 9.43 -17.02 8.32
C TYR A 166 8.09 -16.62 8.91
N ASN A 167 7.27 -15.87 8.16
CA ASN A 167 5.91 -15.46 8.55
C ASN A 167 5.82 -14.92 10.00
N ARG A 168 6.81 -14.16 10.46
CA ARG A 168 6.78 -13.62 11.83
C ARG A 168 5.69 -12.56 11.93
N GLU A 169 4.96 -12.57 13.03
CA GLU A 169 3.90 -11.61 13.36
C GLU A 169 4.46 -10.31 13.95
N ILE A 170 5.55 -9.79 13.37
CA ILE A 170 6.20 -8.56 13.85
C ILE A 170 6.27 -7.53 12.74
N ASN A 171 6.06 -6.26 13.08
CA ASN A 171 6.13 -5.16 12.13
C ASN A 171 7.13 -4.10 12.57
N ILE A 172 8.33 -4.18 12.00
CA ILE A 172 9.45 -3.24 12.24
C ILE A 172 9.05 -1.77 12.01
N ILE A 173 8.05 -1.50 11.16
CA ILE A 173 7.66 -0.13 10.82
C ILE A 173 6.72 0.47 11.86
N THR A 174 5.77 -0.31 12.39
CA THR A 174 4.67 0.20 13.22
C THR A 174 4.77 -0.18 14.68
N ASP A 175 5.45 -1.28 15.00
CA ASP A 175 5.48 -1.79 16.37
C ASP A 175 6.29 -0.90 17.31
N LYS A 176 5.79 -0.81 18.55
CA LYS A 176 6.36 0.03 19.61
C LYS A 176 7.77 -0.40 19.99
N LEU A 177 8.08 -1.70 19.90
CA LEU A 177 9.40 -2.24 20.21
C LEU A 177 10.48 -1.74 19.24
N PHE A 178 10.08 -1.36 18.02
CA PHE A 178 10.99 -0.85 16.99
C PHE A 178 11.05 0.68 16.92
N MET A 179 10.43 1.38 17.87
CA MET A 179 10.47 2.85 17.92
C MET A 179 11.89 3.43 17.96
N PRO A 180 12.87 2.86 18.71
CA PRO A 180 14.24 3.37 18.70
C PRO A 180 14.87 3.33 17.30
N SER A 181 14.78 2.19 16.60
CA SER A 181 15.33 2.07 15.25
C SER A 181 14.61 2.95 14.23
N ASN A 182 13.29 3.14 14.40
CA ASN A 182 12.49 4.07 13.59
C ASN A 182 12.87 5.53 13.81
N HIS A 183 13.23 5.93 15.03
CA HIS A 183 13.77 7.26 15.30
C HIS A 183 15.13 7.47 14.63
N VAL A 184 16.02 6.47 14.68
CA VAL A 184 17.34 6.54 14.03
C VAL A 184 17.21 6.71 12.52
N ILE A 185 16.41 5.87 11.85
CA ILE A 185 16.25 5.99 10.40
C ILE A 185 15.62 7.33 9.99
N THR A 186 14.67 7.84 10.80
CA THR A 186 14.07 9.17 10.58
C THR A 186 15.09 10.29 10.77
N GLY A 187 15.95 10.18 11.79
CA GLY A 187 17.07 11.11 12.00
C GLY A 187 18.04 11.13 10.83
N MET A 188 18.36 9.95 10.29
CA MET A 188 19.22 9.81 9.10
C MET A 188 18.58 10.46 7.87
N MET A 189 17.28 10.25 7.64
CA MET A 189 16.56 10.93 6.55
C MET A 189 16.61 12.46 6.67
N LYS A 190 16.44 13.00 7.89
CA LYS A 190 16.54 14.45 8.16
C LYS A 190 17.97 14.98 7.99
N LYS A 191 18.99 14.18 8.28
CA LYS A 191 20.39 14.53 8.00
C LYS A 191 20.61 14.72 6.49
N ILE A 192 20.12 13.77 5.69
CA ILE A 192 20.22 13.83 4.21
C ILE A 192 19.46 15.06 3.65
N GLU A 193 18.33 15.44 4.25
CA GLU A 193 17.60 16.69 3.91
C GLU A 193 18.46 17.92 4.14
N LYS A 194 19.04 18.03 5.35
CA LYS A 194 19.86 19.18 5.73
C LYS A 194 21.10 19.32 4.86
N GLU A 195 21.67 18.19 4.42
CA GLU A 195 22.80 18.17 3.50
C GLU A 195 22.42 18.51 2.05
N GLY A 196 21.13 18.68 1.75
CA GLY A 196 20.64 19.00 0.40
C GLY A 196 20.85 17.86 -0.61
N LYS A 197 21.13 16.64 -0.14
CA LYS A 197 21.38 15.46 -1.01
C LYS A 197 20.08 14.79 -1.48
N ASP A 198 18.94 15.22 -0.93
CA ASP A 198 17.61 14.74 -1.33
C ASP A 198 16.95 15.65 -2.38
N ILE A 199 17.73 16.21 -3.31
CA ILE A 199 17.17 17.01 -4.41
C ILE A 199 16.78 16.05 -5.53
N THR A 200 15.47 15.94 -5.78
CA THR A 200 14.96 15.26 -6.97
C THR A 200 15.09 16.21 -8.16
N VAL A 201 16.08 15.97 -9.02
CA VAL A 201 16.22 16.70 -10.29
C VAL A 201 15.23 16.12 -11.28
N HIS A 202 14.15 16.86 -11.54
CA HIS A 202 13.22 16.49 -12.61
C HIS A 202 13.90 16.62 -13.97
N LYS A 203 13.64 15.65 -14.86
CA LYS A 203 14.07 15.74 -16.25
C LYS A 203 13.42 16.97 -16.88
N LYS A 204 14.18 17.71 -17.72
CA LYS A 204 13.63 18.84 -18.46
C LYS A 204 12.50 18.35 -19.36
N ALA A 205 11.46 19.17 -19.50
CA ALA A 205 10.41 18.94 -20.48
C ALA A 205 11.03 18.87 -21.89
N VAL A 206 10.52 17.97 -22.72
CA VAL A 206 10.95 17.88 -24.12
C VAL A 206 10.58 19.19 -24.81
N ALA A 207 11.53 19.85 -25.46
CA ALA A 207 11.28 21.11 -26.13
C ALA A 207 10.32 20.91 -27.30
N GLU A 208 9.47 21.90 -27.59
CA GLU A 208 8.47 21.79 -28.67
C GLU A 208 9.12 21.54 -30.04
N GLY A 209 10.30 22.10 -30.29
CA GLY A 209 11.08 21.82 -31.50
C GLY A 209 11.54 20.37 -31.60
N ASP A 210 11.89 19.74 -30.48
CA ASP A 210 12.27 18.33 -30.45
C ASP A 210 11.05 17.43 -30.60
N ILE A 211 9.91 17.80 -30.01
CA ILE A 211 8.62 17.13 -30.24
C ILE A 211 8.29 17.17 -31.73
N LYS A 212 8.39 18.33 -32.39
CA LYS A 212 8.16 18.46 -33.85
C LYS A 212 9.10 17.58 -34.65
N LYS A 213 10.39 17.53 -34.31
CA LYS A 213 11.36 16.62 -34.97
C LYS A 213 10.98 15.16 -34.78
N LEU A 214 10.51 14.74 -33.61
CA LEU A 214 10.09 13.36 -33.34
C LEU A 214 8.85 12.94 -34.15
N TYR A 215 7.94 13.88 -34.43
CA TYR A 215 6.82 13.65 -35.35
C TYR A 215 7.29 13.62 -36.81
N SER A 216 8.13 14.58 -37.23
CA SER A 216 8.66 14.65 -38.60
C SER A 216 9.59 13.49 -38.96
N SER A 217 10.30 12.91 -37.98
CA SER A 217 11.18 11.76 -38.18
C SER A 217 10.42 10.42 -38.26
N GLY A 218 9.10 10.44 -38.11
CA GLY A 218 8.26 9.26 -38.18
C GLY A 218 8.27 8.37 -36.92
N ILE A 219 8.98 8.77 -35.86
CA ILE A 219 9.07 8.01 -34.60
C ILE A 219 7.73 8.03 -33.85
N PHE A 220 7.02 9.16 -33.90
CA PHE A 220 5.68 9.31 -33.30
C PHE A 220 4.55 9.27 -34.34
N SER A 221 4.78 8.71 -35.53
CA SER A 221 3.74 8.62 -36.56
C SER A 221 2.52 7.84 -36.06
N THR A 222 1.34 8.39 -36.34
CA THR A 222 0.03 7.76 -36.13
C THR A 222 -0.45 6.98 -37.36
N ASP A 223 0.42 6.82 -38.36
CA ASP A 223 0.08 6.16 -39.61
C ASP A 223 0.24 4.63 -39.45
N PRO A 224 -0.86 3.84 -39.50
CA PRO A 224 -0.82 2.40 -39.28
C PRO A 224 -0.01 1.65 -40.35
N SER A 225 0.31 2.30 -41.48
CA SER A 225 1.08 1.72 -42.58
C SER A 225 2.59 1.57 -42.32
N ASN A 226 3.13 2.23 -41.28
CA ASN A 226 4.58 2.28 -41.00
C ASN A 226 5.02 1.40 -39.81
N SER A 227 4.24 0.38 -39.49
CA SER A 227 4.57 -0.57 -38.43
C SER A 227 5.70 -1.51 -38.89
N PRO A 228 6.79 -1.66 -38.10
CA PRO A 228 7.85 -2.60 -38.45
C PRO A 228 7.30 -4.04 -38.41
N LYS A 229 7.49 -4.77 -39.52
CA LYS A 229 7.16 -6.19 -39.66
C LYS A 229 8.08 -7.08 -38.83
#